data_AF-A0A966YY41-F1
#
_entry.id   AF-A0A966YY41-F1
#
_cell.length_a   1.000
_cell.length_b   1.000
_cell.length_c   1.000
_cell.angle_alpha   90.00
_cell.angle_beta   90.00
_cell.angle_gamma   90.00
#
_symmetry.space_group_name_H-M   'P 1'
#
loop_
_entity.id
_entity.type
_entity.pdbx_description
1 polymer ?
#
loop_
_entity_poly.entity_id
_entity_poly.type
_entity_poly.pdbx_seq_one_letter_code
_entity_poly.pdbx_strand_id
1 'polypeptide(L)'
;MKKYLNPKLTEHIKTFVKLVQHKLGAVSKAYWELSPEKRYRIRLALFAFGILVLGFIAGRLTTVHRIIKTEQQEKEIVVDRSGIISLSMPGINLNPEIYRFEKATLQKVPEEIKVPGRLVFNAEKGKLLSARVSGRVERIFSFEGASIDVGSPVIELYSPEFNSAQQEFLLTHQTVKILSQNSSLTNLLADAKITQCFANS
;
A
#
# COMPACT_ATOMS: atom_id res chain seq x y z
N MET A 1 -20.96 12.18 46.80
CA MET A 1 -19.52 11.86 46.78
C MET A 1 -18.88 12.51 45.55
N LYS A 2 -18.26 13.68 45.69
CA LYS A 2 -17.53 14.34 44.59
C LYS A 2 -16.14 13.70 44.49
N LYS A 3 -15.92 12.87 43.45
CA LYS A 3 -14.59 12.34 43.12
C LYS A 3 -13.71 13.53 42.71
N TYR A 4 -12.70 13.84 43.52
CA TYR A 4 -11.70 14.86 43.21
C TYR A 4 -10.82 14.34 42.07
N LEU A 5 -11.14 14.73 40.83
CA LEU A 5 -10.28 14.47 39.68
C LEU A 5 -8.96 15.24 39.88
N ASN A 6 -7.83 14.60 39.57
CA ASN A 6 -6.50 15.18 39.72
C ASN A 6 -6.42 16.54 38.98
N PRO A 7 -6.03 17.64 39.65
CA PRO A 7 -6.04 18.98 39.06
C PRO A 7 -5.13 19.11 37.84
N LYS A 8 -4.02 18.36 37.78
CA LYS A 8 -3.16 18.31 36.59
C LYS A 8 -3.87 17.67 35.39
N LEU A 9 -4.69 16.64 35.64
CA LEU A 9 -5.45 15.98 34.59
C LEU A 9 -6.52 16.91 34.00
N THR A 10 -7.19 17.69 34.85
CA THR A 10 -8.18 18.67 34.38
C THR A 10 -7.55 19.78 33.54
N GLU A 11 -6.33 20.21 33.84
CA GLU A 11 -5.61 21.19 33.03
C GLU A 11 -5.12 20.61 31.70
N HIS A 12 -4.67 19.35 31.68
CA HIS A 12 -4.36 18.65 30.43
C HIS A 12 -5.60 18.45 29.55
N ILE A 13 -6.75 18.14 30.14
CA ILE A 13 -8.01 18.02 29.39
C ILE A 13 -8.42 19.38 28.82
N LYS A 14 -8.36 20.46 29.60
CA LYS A 14 -8.70 21.81 29.11
C LYS A 14 -7.77 22.28 27.99
N THR A 15 -6.46 22.07 28.13
CA THR A 15 -5.47 22.43 27.10
C THR A 15 -5.67 21.61 25.83
N PHE A 16 -5.93 20.30 25.97
CA PHE A 16 -6.27 19.44 24.84
C PHE A 16 -7.55 19.89 24.14
N VAL A 17 -8.63 20.18 24.88
CA VAL A 17 -9.90 20.66 24.32
C VAL A 17 -9.70 21.98 23.57
N LYS A 18 -8.94 22.93 24.12
CA LYS A 18 -8.60 24.19 23.43
C LYS A 18 -7.85 23.96 22.13
N LEU A 19 -6.87 23.06 22.15
CA LEU A 19 -6.07 22.73 20.96
C LEU A 19 -6.92 22.06 19.88
N VAL A 20 -7.80 21.14 20.27
CA VAL A 20 -8.76 20.50 19.36
C VAL A 20 -9.73 21.51 18.77
N GLN A 21 -10.31 22.40 19.59
CA GLN A 21 -11.23 23.44 19.11
C GLN A 21 -10.56 24.38 18.10
N HIS A 22 -9.32 24.80 18.37
CA HIS A 22 -8.57 25.66 17.45
C HIS A 22 -8.28 24.95 16.11
N LYS A 23 -7.83 23.69 16.16
CA LYS A 23 -7.56 22.90 14.97
C LYS A 23 -8.84 22.63 14.16
N LEU A 24 -9.97 22.33 14.80
CA LEU A 24 -11.27 22.17 14.14
C LEU A 24 -11.71 23.46 13.42
N GLY A 25 -11.55 24.62 14.07
CA GLY A 25 -11.88 25.91 13.49
C GLY A 25 -11.04 26.21 12.24
N ALA A 26 -9.74 25.91 12.28
CA ALA A 26 -8.85 26.09 11.13
C ALA A 26 -9.21 25.17 9.96
N VAL A 27 -9.52 23.90 10.24
CA VAL A 27 -9.90 22.92 9.21
C VAL A 27 -11.27 23.26 8.60
N SER A 28 -12.22 23.72 9.42
CA SER A 28 -13.52 24.19 8.94
C SER A 28 -13.37 25.37 7.96
N LYS A 29 -12.56 26.37 8.32
CA LYS A 29 -12.27 27.51 7.44
C LYS A 29 -11.63 27.07 6.12
N ALA A 30 -10.60 26.24 6.19
CA ALA A 30 -9.95 25.68 4.99
C ALA A 30 -10.94 24.88 4.11
N TYR A 31 -11.86 24.13 4.71
CA TYR A 31 -12.90 23.40 3.99
C TYR A 31 -13.85 24.35 3.23
N TRP A 32 -14.21 25.49 3.83
CA TRP A 32 -15.07 26.50 3.20
C TRP A 32 -14.35 27.38 2.16
N GLU A 33 -13.03 27.31 2.03
CA GLU A 33 -12.24 28.01 1.00
C GLU A 33 -12.03 27.16 -0.27
N LEU A 34 -12.25 25.85 -0.22
CA LEU A 34 -12.05 24.94 -1.36
C LEU A 34 -13.10 25.12 -2.47
N SER A 35 -12.73 24.85 -3.72
CA SER A 35 -13.62 24.84 -4.90
C SER A 35 -14.77 23.82 -4.77
N PRO A 36 -15.94 24.05 -5.38
CA PRO A 36 -17.15 23.22 -5.19
C PRO A 36 -16.97 21.73 -5.52
N GLU A 37 -16.20 21.38 -6.56
CA GLU A 37 -15.92 19.98 -6.91
C GLU A 37 -15.14 19.24 -5.81
N LYS A 38 -14.14 19.91 -5.20
CA LYS A 38 -13.33 19.33 -4.13
C LYS A 38 -14.14 19.15 -2.85
N ARG A 39 -15.09 20.04 -2.55
CA ARG A 39 -15.99 19.91 -1.38
C ARG A 39 -16.84 18.64 -1.44
N TYR A 40 -17.35 18.29 -2.62
CA TYR A 40 -18.16 17.08 -2.82
C TYR A 40 -17.35 15.81 -2.56
N ARG A 41 -16.14 15.70 -3.14
CA ARG A 41 -15.24 14.55 -2.93
C ARG A 41 -14.85 14.37 -1.47
N ILE A 42 -14.60 15.47 -0.75
CA ILE A 42 -14.28 15.42 0.69
C ILE A 42 -15.48 14.98 1.53
N ARG A 43 -16.72 15.39 1.21
CA ARG A 43 -17.93 14.88 1.90
C ARG A 43 -18.08 13.38 1.71
N LEU A 44 -17.91 12.89 0.48
CA LEU A 44 -18.00 11.47 0.18
C LEU A 44 -16.95 10.67 0.97
N ALA A 45 -15.71 11.17 1.01
CA ALA A 45 -14.63 10.54 1.77
C ALA A 45 -14.92 10.50 3.29
N LEU A 46 -15.48 11.58 3.85
CA LEU A 46 -15.89 11.64 5.26
C LEU A 46 -16.99 10.62 5.59
N PHE A 47 -18.00 10.47 4.72
CA PHE A 47 -19.04 9.46 4.90
C PHE A 47 -18.49 8.03 4.84
N ALA A 48 -17.63 7.73 3.85
CA ALA A 48 -17.01 6.42 3.72
C ALA A 48 -16.14 6.08 4.94
N PHE A 49 -15.34 7.05 5.42
CA PHE A 49 -14.52 6.88 6.61
C PHE A 49 -15.37 6.67 7.87
N GLY A 50 -16.49 7.39 8.01
CA GLY A 50 -17.43 7.20 9.12
C GLY A 50 -18.00 5.79 9.20
N ILE A 51 -18.40 5.21 8.06
CA ILE A 51 -18.90 3.83 7.98
C ILE A 51 -17.80 2.82 8.36
N LEU A 52 -16.57 3.04 7.88
CA LEU A 52 -15.43 2.16 8.19
C LEU A 52 -15.09 2.17 9.68
N VAL A 53 -15.05 3.34 10.31
CA VAL A 53 -14.79 3.47 11.75
C VAL A 53 -15.90 2.82 12.57
N LEU A 54 -17.17 3.00 12.17
CA LEU A 54 -18.30 2.36 12.83
C LEU A 54 -18.20 0.82 12.76
N GLY A 55 -17.86 0.28 11.58
CA GLY A 55 -17.64 -1.16 11.37
C GLY A 55 -16.47 -1.70 12.19
N PHE A 56 -15.37 -0.95 12.28
CA PHE A 56 -14.20 -1.34 13.08
C PHE A 56 -14.52 -1.37 14.58
N ILE A 57 -15.23 -0.35 15.09
CA ILE A 57 -15.63 -0.30 16.49
C ILE A 57 -16.63 -1.41 16.82
N ALA A 58 -17.61 -1.65 15.94
CA ALA A 58 -18.56 -2.75 16.09
C ALA A 58 -17.84 -4.11 16.10
N GLY A 59 -16.91 -4.34 15.18
CA GLY A 59 -16.09 -5.55 15.14
C GLY A 59 -15.23 -5.72 16.39
N ARG A 60 -14.65 -4.64 16.92
CA ARG A 60 -13.87 -4.68 18.18
C ARG A 60 -14.75 -4.91 19.40
N LEU A 61 -16.01 -4.47 19.39
CA LEU A 61 -16.95 -4.70 20.48
C LEU A 61 -17.50 -6.14 20.46
N THR A 62 -17.69 -6.72 19.28
CA THR A 62 -18.27 -8.05 19.10
C THR A 62 -17.25 -9.18 19.07
N THR A 63 -15.95 -8.92 19.21
CA THR A 63 -14.95 -9.97 19.45
C THR A 63 -15.23 -10.65 20.79
N VAL A 64 -16.07 -11.67 20.74
CA VAL A 64 -16.24 -12.65 21.81
C VAL A 64 -14.88 -13.27 22.03
N HIS A 65 -14.32 -13.07 23.22
CA HIS A 65 -13.10 -13.74 23.66
C HIS A 65 -13.40 -15.24 23.73
N ARG A 66 -13.30 -15.92 22.59
CA ARG A 66 -13.25 -17.37 22.56
C ARG A 66 -11.87 -17.72 23.09
N ILE A 67 -11.79 -17.87 24.42
CA ILE A 67 -10.74 -18.67 25.04
C ILE A 67 -10.77 -20.01 24.32
N ILE A 68 -9.81 -20.19 23.41
CA ILE A 68 -9.48 -21.51 22.92
C ILE A 68 -9.02 -22.21 24.19
N LYS A 69 -9.89 -23.02 24.79
CA LYS A 69 -9.45 -24.09 25.68
C LYS A 69 -8.57 -24.93 24.79
N THR A 70 -7.28 -24.62 24.74
CA THR A 70 -6.29 -25.65 24.52
C THR A 70 -6.66 -26.67 25.58
N GLU A 71 -7.21 -27.80 25.14
CA GLU A 71 -7.06 -29.02 25.88
C GLU A 71 -5.55 -29.17 26.09
N GLN A 72 -5.04 -28.57 27.17
CA GLN A 72 -4.23 -29.35 28.07
C GLN A 72 -5.11 -30.56 28.38
N GLN A 73 -4.97 -31.59 27.54
CA GLN A 73 -4.93 -32.93 28.05
C GLN A 73 -3.90 -32.88 29.16
N GLU A 74 -4.37 -32.57 30.36
CA GLU A 74 -3.93 -33.25 31.54
C GLU A 74 -4.19 -34.73 31.25
N LYS A 75 -3.30 -35.32 30.46
CA LYS A 75 -2.89 -36.70 30.71
C LYS A 75 -2.23 -36.62 32.06
N GLU A 76 -3.08 -36.65 33.08
CA GLU A 76 -2.77 -37.35 34.30
C GLU A 76 -2.40 -38.76 33.84
N ILE A 77 -1.10 -38.93 33.56
CA ILE A 77 -0.53 -40.26 33.53
C ILE A 77 -0.62 -40.66 35.00
N VAL A 78 -1.70 -41.36 35.35
CA VAL A 78 -1.70 -42.25 36.50
C VAL A 78 -0.62 -43.29 36.17
N VAL A 79 0.64 -42.93 36.48
CA VAL A 79 1.75 -43.86 36.58
C VAL A 79 1.45 -44.65 37.83
N ASP A 80 0.76 -45.77 37.64
CA ASP A 80 0.52 -46.74 38.68
C ASP A 80 1.88 -47.18 39.27
N ARG A 81 2.04 -46.96 40.58
CA ARG A 81 2.94 -47.65 41.51
C ARG A 81 4.41 -47.74 41.09
N SER A 82 5.16 -46.68 41.44
CA SER A 82 6.56 -46.76 41.86
C SER A 82 7.41 -47.79 41.09
N GLY A 83 7.58 -47.61 39.79
CA GLY A 83 8.55 -48.33 38.95
C GLY A 83 10.00 -48.03 39.32
N ILE A 84 10.27 -47.85 40.61
CA ILE A 84 11.58 -47.72 41.21
C ILE A 84 12.02 -49.16 41.49
N ILE A 85 12.99 -49.64 40.73
CA ILE A 85 13.79 -50.78 41.20
C ILE A 85 14.61 -50.22 42.37
N SER A 86 14.12 -50.40 43.59
CA SER A 86 14.88 -50.10 44.80
C SER A 86 16.00 -51.13 44.91
N LEU A 87 17.19 -50.78 44.40
CA LEU A 87 18.43 -51.50 44.70
C LEU A 87 18.82 -51.23 46.16
N SER A 88 18.05 -51.76 47.10
CA SER A 88 18.48 -51.88 48.50
C SER A 88 19.31 -53.15 48.61
N MET A 89 20.56 -53.06 48.17
CA MET A 89 21.55 -54.12 48.35
C MET A 89 22.56 -53.62 49.40
N PRO A 90 22.51 -54.14 50.64
CA PRO A 90 23.50 -53.78 51.65
C PRO A 90 24.88 -54.32 51.19
N GLY A 91 25.82 -53.40 50.91
CA GLY A 91 27.24 -53.73 50.72
C GLY A 91 27.79 -53.79 49.29
N ILE A 92 27.05 -53.37 48.26
CA ILE A 92 27.57 -53.35 46.88
C ILE A 92 28.05 -51.96 46.50
N ASN A 93 29.36 -51.83 46.24
CA ASN A 93 29.97 -50.61 45.74
C ASN A 93 29.87 -50.61 44.21
N LEU A 94 29.02 -49.75 43.64
CA LEU A 94 28.84 -49.64 42.19
C LEU A 94 30.13 -49.08 41.58
N ASN A 95 30.70 -49.78 40.59
CA ASN A 95 31.90 -49.33 39.91
C ASN A 95 31.60 -48.01 39.14
N PRO A 96 32.27 -46.88 39.47
CA PRO A 96 32.04 -45.58 38.84
C PRO A 96 32.48 -45.51 37.37
N GLU A 97 33.28 -46.47 36.88
CA GLU A 97 33.64 -46.56 35.45
C GLU A 97 32.50 -47.13 34.60
N ILE A 98 31.59 -47.90 35.21
CA ILE A 98 30.50 -48.60 34.52
C ILE A 98 29.17 -47.86 34.71
N TYR A 99 28.96 -47.23 35.87
CA TYR A 99 27.71 -46.54 36.20
C TYR A 99 27.93 -45.05 36.49
N ARG A 100 27.48 -44.19 35.57
CA ARG A 100 27.50 -42.73 35.72
C ARG A 100 26.08 -42.19 35.78
N PHE A 101 25.75 -41.52 36.87
CA PHE A 101 24.48 -40.82 37.03
C PHE A 101 24.67 -39.34 36.75
N GLU A 102 23.95 -38.80 35.77
CA GLU A 102 23.90 -37.37 35.50
C GLU A 102 22.48 -36.83 35.70
N LYS A 103 22.38 -35.63 36.25
CA LYS A 103 21.10 -34.97 36.49
C LYS A 103 20.58 -34.41 35.17
N ALA A 104 19.45 -34.93 34.70
CA ALA A 104 18.75 -34.38 33.54
C ALA A 104 18.42 -32.90 33.77
N THR A 105 18.97 -32.04 32.92
CA THR A 105 18.73 -30.61 32.96
C THR A 105 18.15 -30.20 31.61
N LEU A 106 17.07 -29.42 31.63
CA LEU A 106 16.51 -28.86 30.41
C LEU A 106 17.48 -27.82 29.86
N GLN A 107 18.17 -28.15 28.78
CA GLN A 107 19.04 -27.24 28.05
C GLN A 107 18.49 -27.06 26.64
N LYS A 108 18.46 -25.82 26.16
CA LYS A 108 18.07 -25.52 24.78
C LYS A 108 19.24 -25.90 23.86
N VAL A 109 19.11 -27.03 23.17
CA VAL A 109 20.11 -27.48 22.19
C VAL A 109 19.87 -26.73 20.89
N PRO A 110 20.86 -26.01 20.33
CA PRO A 110 20.75 -25.46 18.99
C PRO A 110 20.80 -26.60 17.97
N GLU A 111 19.72 -26.76 17.21
CA GLU A 111 19.62 -27.77 16.16
C GLU A 111 20.09 -27.18 14.83
N GLU A 112 21.17 -27.74 14.26
CA GLU A 112 21.68 -27.32 12.95
C GLU A 112 21.03 -28.16 11.85
N ILE A 113 20.09 -27.56 11.12
CA ILE A 113 19.41 -28.22 10.00
C ILE A 113 19.96 -27.67 8.68
N LYS A 114 20.45 -28.54 7.80
CA LYS A 114 20.90 -28.17 6.46
C LYS A 114 19.71 -28.06 5.52
N VAL A 115 19.37 -26.83 5.11
CA VAL A 115 18.26 -26.57 4.19
C VAL A 115 18.82 -26.21 2.81
N PRO A 116 18.53 -26.99 1.74
CA PRO A 116 18.93 -26.62 0.39
C PRO A 116 18.11 -25.43 -0.11
N GLY A 117 18.79 -24.39 -0.58
CA GLY A 117 18.18 -23.21 -1.19
C GLY A 117 18.35 -23.19 -2.71
N ARG A 118 17.48 -22.45 -3.42
CA ARG A 118 17.62 -22.17 -4.86
C ARG A 118 17.84 -20.68 -5.07
N LEU A 119 18.73 -20.36 -6.00
CA LEU A 119 18.86 -18.98 -6.49
C LEU A 119 17.71 -18.69 -7.44
N VAL A 120 16.99 -17.60 -7.16
CA VAL A 120 15.86 -17.13 -7.96
C VAL A 120 16.05 -15.65 -8.26
N PHE A 121 15.45 -15.18 -9.35
CA PHE A 121 15.45 -13.76 -9.67
C PHE A 121 14.64 -12.96 -8.64
N ASN A 122 15.11 -11.76 -8.32
CA ASN A 122 14.37 -10.86 -7.43
C ASN A 122 13.13 -10.34 -8.16
N ALA A 123 11.95 -10.77 -7.72
CA ALA A 123 10.67 -10.39 -8.31
C ALA A 123 10.39 -8.88 -8.25
N GLU A 124 10.89 -8.16 -7.25
CA GLU A 124 10.71 -6.70 -7.11
C GLU A 124 11.51 -5.92 -8.16
N LYS A 125 12.56 -6.53 -8.72
CA LYS A 125 13.38 -5.94 -9.79
C LYS A 125 12.88 -6.28 -11.20
N GLY A 126 11.90 -7.18 -11.33
CA GLY A 126 11.29 -7.51 -12.61
C GLY A 126 10.40 -6.39 -13.12
N LYS A 127 10.58 -5.99 -14.40
CA LYS A 127 9.71 -5.02 -15.07
C LYS A 127 9.26 -5.55 -16.42
N LEU A 128 7.97 -5.37 -16.71
CA LEU A 128 7.39 -5.64 -18.03
C LEU A 128 7.34 -4.35 -18.83
N LEU A 129 7.95 -4.34 -20.02
CA LEU A 129 7.90 -3.21 -20.94
C LEU A 129 6.76 -3.42 -21.94
N SER A 130 5.81 -2.50 -21.97
CA SER A 130 4.72 -2.46 -22.95
C SER A 130 4.80 -1.19 -23.80
N ALA A 131 4.49 -1.33 -25.09
CA ALA A 131 4.36 -0.18 -25.97
C ALA A 131 3.11 0.63 -25.59
N ARG A 132 3.23 1.96 -25.59
CA ARG A 132 2.09 2.87 -25.31
C ARG A 132 1.26 3.19 -26.55
N VAL A 133 1.86 3.02 -27.72
CA VAL A 133 1.24 3.31 -29.02
C VAL A 133 1.36 2.08 -29.89
N SER A 134 0.37 1.88 -30.75
CA SER A 134 0.42 0.85 -31.77
C SER A 134 1.40 1.27 -32.87
N GLY A 135 2.09 0.30 -33.46
CA GLY A 135 3.05 0.57 -34.52
C GLY A 135 3.74 -0.69 -35.03
N ARG A 136 4.62 -0.47 -36.00
CA ARG A 136 5.47 -1.49 -36.59
C ARG A 136 6.84 -1.48 -35.91
N VAL A 137 7.35 -2.66 -35.59
CA VAL A 137 8.72 -2.82 -35.09
C VAL A 137 9.69 -2.62 -36.25
N GLU A 138 10.60 -1.65 -36.12
CA GLU A 138 11.62 -1.38 -37.13
C GLU A 138 12.94 -2.08 -36.79
N ARG A 139 13.31 -2.12 -35.50
CA ARG A 139 14.54 -2.77 -35.04
C ARG A 139 14.41 -3.33 -33.64
N ILE A 140 15.04 -4.48 -33.41
CA ILE A 140 15.17 -5.10 -32.08
C ILE A 140 16.65 -5.07 -31.71
N PHE A 141 16.99 -4.46 -30.58
CA PHE A 141 18.37 -4.32 -30.11
C PHE A 141 18.75 -5.37 -29.06
N SER A 142 17.78 -5.83 -28.27
CA SER A 142 17.98 -6.82 -27.21
C SER A 142 17.08 -8.02 -27.42
N PHE A 143 17.63 -9.21 -27.23
CA PHE A 143 16.93 -10.50 -27.27
C PHE A 143 16.78 -11.08 -25.86
N GLU A 144 15.98 -12.15 -25.75
CA GLU A 144 15.75 -12.82 -24.47
C GLU A 144 17.05 -13.37 -23.88
N GLY A 145 17.30 -13.10 -22.60
CA GLY A 145 18.51 -13.52 -21.89
C GLY A 145 19.72 -12.59 -22.05
N ALA A 146 19.64 -11.55 -22.88
CA ALA A 146 20.68 -10.52 -22.95
C ALA A 146 20.70 -9.68 -21.66
N SER A 147 21.90 -9.36 -21.17
CA SER A 147 22.08 -8.43 -20.05
C SER A 147 21.95 -6.99 -20.58
N ILE A 148 21.10 -6.19 -19.95
CA ILE A 148 20.85 -4.80 -20.32
C ILE A 148 20.91 -3.88 -19.10
N ASP A 149 21.46 -2.68 -19.29
CA ASP A 149 21.46 -1.63 -18.29
C ASP A 149 20.28 -0.67 -18.47
N VAL A 150 19.98 0.08 -17.41
CA VAL A 150 18.92 1.11 -17.43
C VAL A 150 19.27 2.19 -18.47
N GLY A 151 18.37 2.40 -19.42
CA GLY A 151 18.54 3.36 -20.51
C GLY A 151 19.03 2.74 -21.83
N SER A 152 19.40 1.45 -21.82
CA SER A 152 19.76 0.74 -23.05
C SER A 152 18.56 0.64 -23.99
N PRO A 153 18.73 0.86 -25.30
CA PRO A 153 17.65 0.69 -26.26
C PRO A 153 17.28 -0.80 -26.38
N VAL A 154 15.97 -1.10 -26.34
CA VAL A 154 15.45 -2.47 -26.45
C VAL A 154 14.82 -2.71 -27.82
N ILE A 155 13.96 -1.79 -28.25
CA ILE A 155 13.20 -1.87 -29.50
C ILE A 155 13.00 -0.47 -30.09
N GLU A 156 13.02 -0.39 -31.41
CA GLU A 156 12.63 0.78 -32.18
C GLU A 156 11.28 0.50 -32.85
N LEU A 157 10.29 1.37 -32.60
CA LEU A 157 8.92 1.19 -33.07
C LEU A 157 8.45 2.44 -33.81
N TYR A 158 7.99 2.25 -35.03
CA TYR A 158 7.35 3.26 -35.85
C TYR A 158 5.84 3.25 -35.62
N SER A 159 5.27 4.36 -35.13
CA SER A 159 3.82 4.50 -34.92
C SER A 159 3.20 5.43 -35.96
N PRO A 160 2.36 4.92 -36.89
CA PRO A 160 1.65 5.75 -37.85
C PRO A 160 0.69 6.73 -37.16
N GLU A 161 0.01 6.29 -36.11
CA GLU A 161 -0.96 7.08 -35.36
C GLU A 161 -0.31 8.31 -34.71
N PHE A 162 0.85 8.11 -34.07
CA PHE A 162 1.60 9.20 -33.45
C PHE A 162 2.11 10.24 -34.46
N ASN A 163 2.54 9.81 -35.65
CA ASN A 163 2.98 10.73 -36.70
C ASN A 163 1.80 11.55 -37.26
N SER A 164 0.65 10.92 -37.49
CA SER A 164 -0.56 11.62 -37.92
C SER A 164 -1.02 12.65 -36.88
N ALA A 165 -1.04 12.27 -35.60
CA ALA A 165 -1.43 13.17 -34.51
C ALA A 165 -0.50 14.39 -34.38
N GLN A 166 0.81 14.21 -34.56
CA GLN A 166 1.77 15.32 -34.59
C GLN A 166 1.51 16.25 -35.77
N GLN A 167 1.25 15.70 -36.96
CA GLN A 167 0.98 16.52 -38.14
C GLN A 167 -0.31 17.33 -37.97
N GLU A 168 -1.37 16.73 -37.45
CA GLU A 168 -2.63 17.42 -37.17
C GLU A 168 -2.41 18.54 -36.13
N PHE A 169 -1.69 18.26 -35.05
CA PHE A 169 -1.35 19.27 -34.05
C PHE A 169 -0.60 20.47 -34.66
N LEU A 170 0.38 20.21 -35.52
CA LEU A 170 1.15 21.27 -36.19
C LEU A 170 0.27 22.11 -37.11
N LEU A 171 -0.62 21.47 -37.88
CA LEU A 171 -1.58 22.16 -38.76
C LEU A 171 -2.55 23.02 -37.96
N THR A 172 -3.12 22.49 -36.89
CA THR A 172 -4.01 23.24 -35.98
C THR A 172 -3.28 24.41 -35.35
N HIS A 173 -2.05 24.21 -34.87
CA HIS A 173 -1.26 25.26 -34.25
C HIS A 173 -0.94 26.40 -35.22
N GLN A 174 -0.55 26.07 -36.46
CA GLN A 174 -0.32 27.06 -37.52
C GLN A 174 -1.60 27.81 -37.86
N THR A 175 -2.72 27.10 -37.97
CA THR A 175 -4.04 27.70 -38.23
C THR A 175 -4.40 28.69 -37.14
N VAL A 176 -4.31 28.29 -35.87
CA VAL A 176 -4.56 29.18 -34.72
C VAL A 176 -3.64 30.40 -34.74
N LYS A 177 -2.35 30.21 -35.03
CA LYS A 177 -1.38 31.31 -35.13
C LYS A 177 -1.78 32.30 -36.23
N ILE A 178 -2.09 31.83 -37.43
CA ILE A 178 -2.52 32.68 -38.55
C ILE A 178 -3.81 33.44 -38.19
N LEU A 179 -4.78 32.75 -37.59
CA LEU A 179 -6.04 33.36 -37.15
C LEU A 179 -5.86 34.39 -36.03
N SER A 180 -4.87 34.20 -35.15
CA SER A 180 -4.54 35.17 -34.09
C SER A 180 -3.77 36.39 -34.59
N GLN A 181 -2.94 36.23 -35.63
CA GLN A 181 -2.06 37.27 -36.15
C GLN A 181 -2.75 38.13 -37.21
N ASN A 182 -3.59 37.52 -38.04
CA ASN A 182 -4.40 38.26 -38.99
C ASN A 182 -5.74 38.63 -38.36
N SER A 183 -6.09 39.92 -38.37
CA SER A 183 -7.47 40.43 -38.33
C SER A 183 -8.26 40.03 -39.61
N SER A 184 -7.94 38.88 -40.18
CA SER A 184 -8.53 38.27 -41.36
C SER A 184 -9.96 37.82 -41.06
N LEU A 185 -10.25 37.36 -39.85
CA LEU A 185 -11.61 36.95 -39.48
C LEU A 185 -12.59 38.12 -39.52
N THR A 186 -12.16 39.32 -39.11
CA THR A 186 -12.95 40.56 -39.28
C THR A 186 -13.10 40.94 -40.75
N ASN A 187 -12.08 40.72 -41.59
CA ASN A 187 -12.15 41.01 -43.03
C ASN A 187 -13.02 39.98 -43.79
N LEU A 188 -12.94 38.69 -43.47
CA LEU A 188 -13.78 37.64 -44.05
C LEU A 188 -15.24 37.77 -43.62
N LEU A 189 -15.50 38.19 -42.38
CA LEU A 189 -16.85 38.51 -41.90
C LEU A 189 -17.40 39.77 -42.56
N ALA A 190 -16.57 40.80 -42.77
CA ALA A 190 -16.96 41.99 -43.52
C ALA A 190 -17.29 41.65 -44.98
N ASP A 191 -16.47 40.85 -45.64
CA ASP A 191 -16.65 40.43 -47.03
C ASP A 191 -17.92 39.57 -47.20
N ALA A 192 -18.15 38.61 -46.31
CA ALA A 192 -19.37 37.81 -46.29
C ALA A 192 -20.63 38.66 -46.09
N LYS A 193 -20.59 39.67 -45.21
CA LYS A 193 -21.71 40.62 -45.03
C LYS A 193 -21.97 41.44 -46.28
N ILE A 194 -20.91 41.86 -46.97
CA ILE A 194 -21.01 42.61 -48.24
C ILE A 194 -21.69 41.73 -49.30
N THR A 195 -21.25 40.48 -49.49
CA THR A 195 -21.90 39.54 -50.44
C THR A 195 -23.35 39.27 -50.08
N GLN A 196 -23.66 39.07 -48.79
CA GLN A 196 -25.03 38.85 -48.33
C GLN A 196 -25.93 40.08 -48.56
N CYS A 197 -25.38 41.29 -48.45
CA CYS A 197 -26.11 42.52 -48.76
C CYS A 197 -26.42 42.62 -50.26
N PHE A 198 -25.50 42.23 -51.14
CA PHE A 198 -25.72 42.23 -52.59
C PHE A 198 -26.73 41.17 -53.06
N ALA A 199 -26.86 40.05 -52.33
CA ALA A 199 -27.80 38.98 -52.69
C ALA A 199 -29.27 39.28 -52.29
N ASN A 200 -29.47 40.20 -51.34
CA ASN A 200 -30.79 40.56 -50.80
C ASN A 200 -31.36 41.88 -51.36
N SER A 201 -30.72 42.47 -52.36
CA SER A 201 -31.18 43.66 -53.11
C SER A 201 -31.62 43.27 -54.51
#